data_AF-A0A7W0KSM9-F1
#
_entry.id   AF-A0A7W0KSM9-F1
#
_cell.length_a   1.000
_cell.length_b   1.000
_cell.length_c   1.000
_cell.angle_alpha   90.00
_cell.angle_beta   90.00
_cell.angle_gamma   90.00
#
_symmetry.space_group_name_H-M   'P 1'
#
loop_
_entity.id
_entity.type
_entity.pdbx_description
1 polymer ?
#
loop_
_entity_poly.entity_id
_entity_poly.type
_entity_poly.pdbx_seq_one_letter_code
_entity_poly.pdbx_strand_id
1 'polypeptide(L)' 'MATAEIVLNCTELTTREINGHLRELPEGAVVRITEARGTHNLAVGLLSHLDIIIEGNAGYYTAGLCDGPDVTVEGSVG' A
#
# COMPACT_ATOMS: atom_id res chain seq x y z
N MET A 1 -15.19 -10.75 -13.63
CA MET A 1 -14.13 -10.04 -14.39
C MET A 1 -12.92 -10.02 -13.49
N ALA A 2 -11.78 -10.57 -13.89
CA ALA A 2 -10.57 -10.50 -13.08
C ALA A 2 -10.15 -9.02 -13.00
N THR A 3 -10.28 -8.40 -11.84
CA THR A 3 -9.63 -7.13 -11.55
C THR A 3 -8.13 -7.34 -11.70
N ALA A 4 -7.50 -6.61 -12.62
CA ALA A 4 -6.06 -6.69 -12.80
C ALA A 4 -5.39 -6.21 -11.52
N GLU A 5 -4.61 -7.09 -10.89
CA GLU A 5 -3.87 -6.79 -9.68
C GLU A 5 -2.73 -5.80 -10.01
N ILE A 6 -2.67 -4.70 -9.26
CA ILE A 6 -1.64 -3.67 -9.43
C ILE A 6 -0.50 -3.99 -8.48
N VAL A 7 0.72 -4.13 -9.00
CA VAL A 7 1.91 -4.46 -8.20
C VAL A 7 2.84 -3.25 -8.13
N LEU A 8 3.20 -2.85 -6.91
CA LEU A 8 4.14 -1.75 -6.62
C LEU A 8 5.31 -2.27 -5.80
N ASN A 9 6.55 -2.06 -6.24
CA ASN A 9 7.75 -2.60 -5.58
C ASN A 9 8.50 -1.50 -4.80
N CYS A 10 8.74 -1.70 -3.51
CA CYS A 10 9.45 -0.75 -2.64
C CYS A 10 10.95 -0.61 -2.93
N THR A 11 11.54 -1.50 -3.73
CA THR A 11 12.94 -1.38 -4.18
C THR A 11 13.09 -0.59 -5.48
N GLU A 12 12.00 -0.44 -6.24
CA GLU A 12 11.96 0.27 -7.52
C GLU A 12 11.34 1.67 -7.38
N LEU A 13 10.39 1.82 -6.47
CA LEU A 13 9.67 3.07 -6.21
C LEU A 13 9.98 3.58 -4.81
N THR A 14 10.12 4.89 -4.69
CA THR A 14 10.16 5.55 -3.39
C THR A 14 8.80 5.45 -2.69
N THR A 15 8.79 5.53 -1.36
CA THR A 15 7.56 5.60 -0.55
C THR A 15 6.59 6.70 -1.03
N ARG A 16 7.13 7.82 -1.51
CA ARG A 16 6.33 8.93 -2.02
C ARG A 16 5.63 8.56 -3.33
N GLU A 17 6.35 7.92 -4.25
CA GLU A 17 5.78 7.45 -5.53
C GLU A 17 4.71 6.39 -5.27
N ILE A 18 4.96 5.42 -4.40
CA ILE A 18 3.97 4.39 -4.03
C ILE A 18 2.68 5.03 -3.52
N ASN A 19 2.77 5.92 -2.53
CA ASN A 19 1.59 6.62 -2.02
C ASN A 19 0.94 7.52 -3.08
N GLY A 20 1.72 8.07 -4.01
CA GLY A 20 1.21 8.83 -5.16
C GLY A 20 0.35 7.94 -6.05
N HIS A 21 0.89 6.81 -6.50
CA HIS A 21 0.19 5.82 -7.30
C HIS A 21 -1.10 5.35 -6.62
N LEU A 22 -1.04 5.00 -5.33
CA LEU A 22 -2.23 4.56 -4.57
C LEU A 22 -3.35 5.61 -4.59
N ARG A 23 -3.04 6.91 -4.51
CA ARG A 23 -4.05 7.99 -4.54
C ARG A 23 -4.71 8.19 -5.89
N GLU A 24 -4.06 7.76 -6.97
CA GLU A 24 -4.58 7.87 -8.33
C GLU A 24 -5.48 6.69 -8.70
N LEU A 25 -5.54 5.65 -7.86
CA LEU A 25 -6.33 4.47 -8.14
C LEU A 25 -7.83 4.70 -7.92
N PRO A 26 -8.68 4.06 -8.73
CA PRO A 26 -10.12 4.11 -8.55
C PRO A 26 -10.55 3.30 -7.32
N GLU A 27 -11.75 3.61 -6.82
CA GLU A 27 -12.43 2.87 -5.76
C GLU A 27 -12.49 1.36 -6.07
N GLY A 28 -12.18 0.53 -5.09
CA GLY A 28 -12.20 -0.93 -5.19
C GLY A 28 -11.00 -1.54 -5.91
N ALA A 29 -9.94 -0.77 -6.19
CA ALA A 29 -8.72 -1.33 -6.76
C ALA A 29 -8.00 -2.24 -5.76
N VAL A 30 -7.43 -3.34 -6.27
CA VAL A 30 -6.65 -4.32 -5.50
C VAL A 30 -5.18 -4.10 -5.82
N VAL A 31 -4.36 -3.91 -4.78
CA VAL A 31 -2.96 -3.54 -4.89
C VAL A 31 -2.09 -4.44 -4.03
N ARG A 32 -0.96 -4.86 -4.58
CA ARG A 32 0.09 -5.60 -3.88
C ARG A 32 1.36 -4.76 -3.83
N ILE A 33 1.83 -4.47 -2.62
CA ILE A 33 3.08 -3.77 -2.36
C ILE A 33 4.13 -4.81 -1.98
N THR A 34 5.19 -4.94 -2.78
CA THR A 34 6.22 -5.96 -2.61
C THR A 34 7.53 -5.39 -2.08
N GLU A 35 8.37 -6.26 -1.50
CA GLU A 35 9.69 -5.90 -0.97
C GLU A 35 9.64 -4.80 0.10
N ALA A 36 8.63 -4.79 0.97
CA ALA A 36 8.37 -3.71 1.93
C ALA A 36 9.55 -3.42 2.88
N ARG A 37 10.33 -4.43 3.28
CA ARG A 37 11.62 -4.31 3.99
C ARG A 37 11.65 -3.32 5.18
N GLY A 38 10.54 -3.21 5.90
CA GLY A 38 10.39 -2.30 7.05
C GLY A 38 10.20 -0.83 6.67
N THR A 39 9.80 -0.54 5.43
CA THR A 39 9.62 0.82 4.93
C THR A 39 8.54 1.56 5.73
N HIS A 40 8.89 2.75 6.20
CA HIS A 40 8.00 3.63 6.94
C HIS A 40 7.01 4.35 6.02
N ASN A 41 5.88 4.78 6.57
CA ASN A 41 4.88 5.61 5.86
C ASN A 41 4.34 4.97 4.56
N LEU A 42 4.17 3.65 4.53
CA LEU A 42 3.51 2.96 3.41
C LEU A 42 1.99 3.07 3.51
N ALA A 43 1.33 3.21 2.36
CA ALA A 43 -0.12 3.28 2.22
C ALA A 43 -0.80 4.34 3.11
N VAL A 44 -0.19 5.53 3.24
CA VAL A 44 -0.66 6.61 4.12
C VAL A 44 -1.49 7.66 3.41
N GLY A 45 -2.41 8.31 4.13
CA GLY A 45 -3.16 9.45 3.61
C GLY A 45 -4.03 9.09 2.41
N LEU A 46 -4.74 7.97 2.49
CA LEU A 46 -5.63 7.45 1.46
C LEU A 46 -7.09 7.64 1.87
N LEU A 47 -7.90 8.16 0.94
CA LEU A 47 -9.33 8.41 1.14
C LEU A 47 -10.21 7.39 0.39
N SER A 48 -9.75 6.93 -0.78
CA SER A 48 -10.46 5.92 -1.57
C SER A 48 -10.43 4.56 -0.89
N HIS A 49 -11.50 3.78 -1.05
CA HIS A 49 -11.51 2.39 -0.65
C HIS A 49 -10.63 1.57 -1.61
N LEU A 50 -9.52 1.03 -1.10
CA LEU A 50 -8.57 0.18 -1.81
C LEU A 50 -8.34 -1.08 -0.99
N ASP A 51 -8.14 -2.22 -1.64
CA ASP A 51 -7.70 -3.46 -1.00
C ASP A 51 -6.19 -3.61 -1.21
N ILE A 52 -5.40 -3.38 -0.15
CA ILE A 52 -3.94 -3.30 -0.22
C ILE A 52 -3.33 -4.45 0.56
N ILE A 53 -2.50 -5.25 -0.11
CA ILE A 53 -1.68 -6.30 0.50
C ILE A 53 -0.22 -5.85 0.49
N ILE A 54 0.41 -5.81 1.66
CA ILE A 54 1.84 -5.48 1.81
C ILE A 54 2.61 -6.77 2.13
N GLU A 55 3.50 -7.16 1.23
CA GLU A 55 4.33 -8.36 1.39
C GLU A 55 5.60 -8.06 2.19
N GLY A 56 5.73 -8.75 3.33
CA GLY A 56 6.84 -8.60 4.25
C GLY A 56 6.61 -7.56 5.33
N ASN A 57 7.67 -7.25 6.08
CA ASN A 57 7.57 -6.34 7.22
C ASN A 57 7.38 -4.89 6.77
N ALA A 58 6.53 -4.14 7.47
CA ALA A 58 6.28 -2.73 7.24
C ALA A 58 6.74 -1.89 8.45
N GLY A 59 7.13 -0.64 8.22
CA GLY A 59 7.65 0.25 9.26
C GLY A 59 6.56 1.07 9.96
N TYR A 60 6.98 1.94 10.89
CA TYR A 60 6.13 2.94 11.54
C TYR A 60 5.24 3.71 10.55
N TYR A 61 4.03 4.03 11.04
CA TYR A 61 2.99 4.78 10.33
C TYR A 61 2.46 4.08 9.07
N THR A 62 2.62 2.76 8.95
CA THR A 62 1.93 2.00 7.89
C THR A 62 0.41 2.19 8.00
N ALA A 63 -0.24 2.47 6.87
CA ALA A 63 -1.68 2.76 6.79
C ALA A 63 -2.16 3.95 7.65
N GLY A 64 -1.25 4.84 8.06
CA GLY A 64 -1.58 6.02 8.85
C GLY A 64 -2.36 7.09 8.09
N LEU A 65 -3.23 7.81 8.80
CA LEU A 65 -4.00 8.97 8.29
C LEU A 65 -4.94 8.61 7.12
N CYS A 66 -5.48 7.40 7.12
CA CYS A 66 -6.40 6.91 6.09
C CYS A 66 -7.86 6.92 6.56
N ASP A 67 -8.81 7.01 5.62
CA ASP A 67 -10.26 7.03 5.87
C ASP A 67 -11.04 5.90 5.14
N GLY A 68 -10.40 5.18 4.20
CA GLY A 68 -11.09 4.21 3.34
C GLY A 68 -10.42 2.85 3.04
N PRO A 69 -9.08 2.70 2.97
CA PRO A 69 -8.48 1.47 2.50
C PRO A 69 -8.54 0.34 3.53
N ASP A 70 -8.69 -0.88 3.03
CA ASP A 70 -8.39 -2.11 3.77
C ASP A 70 -6.92 -2.48 3.51
N VAL A 71 -6.11 -2.56 4.58
CA VAL A 71 -4.68 -2.86 4.46
C VAL A 71 -4.34 -4.13 5.23
N THR A 72 -3.86 -5.14 4.51
CA THR A 72 -3.32 -6.37 5.07
C THR A 72 -1.80 -6.34 4.96
N VAL A 73 -1.09 -6.58 6.06
CA VAL A 73 0.36 -6.75 6.07
C VAL A 73 0.70 -8.21 6.33
N GLU A 74 1.36 -8.86 5.37
CA GLU A 74 1.86 -10.24 5.47
C GLU A 74 3.23 -10.27 6.15
N GLY A 75 3.30 -9.69 7.35
CA GLY A 75 4.54 -9.51 8.10
C GLY A 75 4.32 -8.79 9.42
N SER A 76 5.42 -8.37 10.05
CA SER A 76 5.36 -7.53 11.25
C SER A 76 5.25 -6.05 10.87
N VAL A 77 4.59 -5.27 11.73
CA VAL A 77 4.48 -3.81 11.60
C VAL A 77 5.17 -3.15 12.79
N GLY A 78 5.92 -2.08 12.53
CA GLY A 78 6.56 -1.22 13.54
C GLY A 78 5.60 -0.24 14.19
#